data_AF-A0A0M0BQA6-F1
#
_entry.id   AF-A0A0M0BQA6-F1
#
_cell.length_a   1.000
_cell.length_b   1.000
_cell.length_c   1.000
_cell.angle_alpha   90.00
_cell.angle_beta   90.00
_cell.angle_gamma   90.00
#
_symmetry.space_group_name_H-M   'P 1'
#
loop_
_entity.id
_entity.type
_entity.pdbx_description
1 polymer ?
#
loop_
_entity_poly.entity_id
_entity_poly.type
_entity_poly.pdbx_seq_one_letter_code
_entity_poly.pdbx_strand_id
1 'polypeptide(L)'
;MRFWPWVRERIWEKAYELHAGDFQRSHGENPTTPTRRELREDGYFHRAKLIVLREVSREMRGRTSRDDEDLLGRVKTRMTWHEMKKRWD
;
A
#
# COMPACT_ATOMS: atom_id res chain seq x y z
N MET A 1 -17.42 -2.99 -11.17
CA MET A 1 -15.94 -2.98 -11.22
C MET A 1 -15.39 -2.00 -10.19
N ARG A 2 -14.52 -2.42 -9.25
CA ARG A 2 -13.89 -1.54 -8.24
C ARG A 2 -12.35 -1.55 -8.30
N PHE A 3 -11.78 -1.70 -9.50
CA PHE A 3 -10.33 -1.75 -9.69
C PHE A 3 -9.62 -0.47 -9.19
N TRP A 4 -10.06 0.70 -9.65
CA TRP A 4 -9.43 1.97 -9.26
C TRP A 4 -9.56 2.32 -7.77
N PRO A 5 -10.72 2.12 -7.11
CA PRO A 5 -10.82 2.20 -5.66
C PRO A 5 -9.79 1.31 -4.93
N TRP A 6 -9.65 0.04 -5.34
CA TRP A 6 -8.69 -0.89 -4.75
C TRP A 6 -7.23 -0.48 -4.97
N VAL A 7 -6.87 -0.03 -6.18
CA VAL A 7 -5.52 0.52 -6.45
C VAL A 7 -5.24 1.71 -5.53
N ARG A 8 -6.23 2.60 -5.35
CA ARG A 8 -6.08 3.78 -4.50
C ARG A 8 -5.88 3.41 -3.03
N GLU A 9 -6.56 2.38 -2.52
CA GLU A 9 -6.33 1.87 -1.16
C GLU A 9 -4.92 1.33 -1.00
N ARG A 10 -4.43 0.50 -1.93
CA ARG A 10 -3.05 0.00 -1.91
C ARG A 10 -2.00 1.11 -1.95
N ILE A 11 -2.26 2.20 -2.66
CA ILE A 11 -1.36 3.38 -2.66
C ILE A 11 -1.28 3.99 -1.26
N TRP A 12 -2.40 4.08 -0.54
CA TRP A 12 -2.37 4.61 0.83
C TRP A 12 -1.62 3.68 1.78
N GLU A 13 -1.90 2.37 1.74
CA GLU A 13 -1.18 1.38 2.55
C GLU A 13 0.33 1.47 2.33
N LYS A 14 0.76 1.49 1.06
CA LYS A 14 2.18 1.63 0.71
C LYS A 14 2.77 2.97 1.19
N ALA A 15 2.00 4.06 1.17
CA ALA A 15 2.48 5.35 1.68
C ALA A 15 2.72 5.31 3.20
N TYR A 16 1.83 4.66 3.96
CA TYR A 16 2.03 4.42 5.39
C TYR A 16 3.26 3.55 5.66
N GLU A 17 3.45 2.46 4.91
CA GLU A 17 4.63 1.60 5.03
C GLU A 17 5.94 2.36 4.79
N LEU A 18 5.99 3.18 3.74
CA LEU A 18 7.16 3.99 3.42
C LEU A 18 7.48 4.98 4.55
N HIS A 19 6.48 5.70 5.05
CA HIS A 19 6.66 6.63 6.17
C HIS A 19 7.16 5.90 7.42
N ALA A 20 6.52 4.78 7.77
CA ALA A 20 6.93 4.01 8.94
C ALA A 20 8.37 3.49 8.82
N GLY A 21 8.74 2.99 7.65
CA GLY A 21 10.12 2.55 7.39
C GLY A 21 11.13 3.69 7.47
N ASP A 22 10.83 4.87 6.91
CA ASP A 22 11.71 6.05 6.96
C ASP A 22 11.85 6.57 8.40
N PHE A 23 10.75 6.60 9.17
CA PHE A 23 10.73 7.02 10.57
C PHE A 23 11.52 6.06 11.47
N GLN A 24 11.32 4.75 11.34
CA GLN A 24 12.03 3.74 12.12
C GLN A 24 13.56 3.85 11.94
N ARG A 25 14.02 4.10 10.71
CA ARG A 25 15.45 4.29 10.41
C ARG A 25 16.04 5.56 11.03
N SER A 26 15.21 6.58 11.26
CA SER A 26 15.66 7.90 11.69
C SER A 26 15.52 8.13 13.20
N HIS A 27 14.55 7.47 13.85
CA HIS A 27 14.15 7.80 15.22
C HIS A 27 14.11 6.60 16.19
N GLY A 28 14.32 5.36 15.73
CA GLY A 28 14.42 4.18 16.60
C GLY A 28 13.14 3.76 17.33
N GLU A 29 12.10 4.60 17.34
CA GLU A 29 10.80 4.36 17.99
C GLU A 29 9.63 4.29 16.99
N ASN A 30 8.45 3.91 17.50
CA ASN A 30 7.24 3.69 16.71
C ASN A 30 6.74 5.03 16.13
N PRO A 31 6.53 5.14 14.81
CA PRO A 31 6.01 6.36 14.20
C PRO A 31 4.63 6.71 14.75
N THR A 32 4.43 7.97 15.11
CA THR A 32 3.07 8.50 15.18
C THR A 32 2.44 8.33 13.80
N THR A 33 1.23 7.76 13.73
CA THR A 33 0.58 7.48 12.45
C THR A 33 0.30 8.80 11.72
N PRO A 34 0.87 9.04 10.53
CA PRO A 34 0.69 10.31 9.83
C PRO A 34 -0.73 10.43 9.27
N THR A 35 -1.20 11.65 9.12
CA THR A 35 -2.41 11.94 8.37
C THR A 35 -2.16 11.76 6.87
N ARG A 36 -3.25 11.56 6.10
CA ARG A 36 -3.19 11.53 4.63
C ARG A 36 -2.67 12.84 4.03
N ARG A 37 -2.83 13.97 4.75
CA ARG A 37 -2.31 15.27 4.33
C ARG A 37 -0.79 15.29 4.45
N GLU A 38 -0.26 14.93 5.62
CA GLU A 38 1.20 14.84 5.86
C GLU A 38 1.86 13.87 4.87
N LEU A 39 1.27 12.70 4.63
CA LEU A 39 1.78 11.76 3.62
C LEU A 39 1.84 12.32 2.19
N ARG A 40 1.00 13.31 1.86
CA ARG A 40 1.04 14.00 0.56
C ARG A 40 2.09 15.09 0.56
N GLU A 41 2.14 15.90 1.62
CA GLU A 41 3.11 16.99 1.80
C GLU A 41 4.54 16.44 1.80
N ASP A 42 4.78 15.31 2.46
CA ASP A 42 6.08 14.62 2.52
C ASP A 42 6.36 13.71 1.31
N GLY A 43 5.48 13.73 0.30
CA GLY A 43 5.66 13.02 -0.97
C GLY A 43 5.54 11.49 -0.90
N TYR A 44 5.21 10.90 0.25
CA TYR A 44 5.00 9.45 0.39
C TYR A 44 3.90 8.91 -0.51
N PHE A 45 2.79 9.65 -0.65
CA PHE A 45 1.70 9.24 -1.54
C PHE A 45 2.16 9.13 -3.01
N HIS A 46 2.99 10.07 -3.47
CA HIS A 46 3.51 10.05 -4.84
C HIS A 46 4.46 8.88 -5.06
N ARG A 47 5.42 8.68 -4.13
CA ARG A 47 6.34 7.52 -4.15
C ARG A 47 5.57 6.19 -4.16
N ALA A 48 4.60 6.05 -3.28
CA ALA A 48 3.73 4.88 -3.19
C ALA A 48 2.93 4.63 -4.49
N LYS A 49 2.40 5.69 -5.12
CA LYS A 49 1.68 5.58 -6.40
C LYS A 49 2.55 4.94 -7.48
N LEU A 50 3.80 5.38 -7.63
CA LEU A 50 4.71 4.84 -8.64
C LEU A 50 5.03 3.36 -8.38
N ILE A 51 5.26 2.99 -7.11
CA ILE A 51 5.55 1.61 -6.71
C ILE A 51 4.33 0.72 -6.99
N VAL A 52 3.15 1.09 -6.49
CA VAL A 52 1.93 0.27 -6.62
C VAL A 52 1.52 0.12 -8.08
N LEU A 53 1.56 1.17 -8.89
CA LEU A 53 1.22 1.05 -10.32
C LEU A 53 2.18 0.12 -11.06
N ARG A 54 3.47 0.11 -10.69
CA ARG A 54 4.46 -0.81 -11.24
C ARG A 54 4.19 -2.26 -10.81
N GLU A 55 3.87 -2.48 -9.54
CA GLU A 55 3.49 -3.79 -9.00
C GLU A 55 2.24 -4.32 -9.68
N VAL A 56 1.17 -3.53 -9.74
CA VAL A 56 -0.08 -3.88 -10.43
C VAL A 56 0.18 -4.16 -11.90
N SER A 57 0.95 -3.31 -12.61
CA SER A 57 1.31 -3.55 -14.00
C SER A 57 2.09 -4.87 -14.22
N ARG A 58 2.87 -5.31 -13.24
CA ARG A 58 3.57 -6.61 -13.28
C ARG A 58 2.62 -7.77 -12.95
N GLU A 59 1.75 -7.60 -11.97
CA GLU A 59 0.72 -8.58 -11.60
C GLU A 59 -0.24 -8.85 -12.78
N MET A 60 -0.54 -7.83 -13.58
CA MET A 60 -1.42 -7.93 -14.76
C MET A 60 -0.70 -8.38 -16.04
N ARG A 61 0.62 -8.22 -16.15
CA ARG A 61 1.37 -8.66 -17.35
C ARG A 61 1.54 -10.18 -17.32
N GLY A 62 0.85 -10.86 -18.25
CA GLY A 62 0.88 -12.33 -18.40
C GLY A 62 -0.44 -13.01 -18.07
N ARG A 63 -1.52 -12.26 -17.86
CA ARG A 63 -2.84 -12.80 -17.50
C ARG A 63 -3.91 -12.43 -18.52
N THR A 64 -4.79 -13.37 -18.81
CA THR A 64 -5.96 -13.12 -19.66
C THR A 64 -7.06 -12.51 -18.80
N SER A 65 -8.02 -11.82 -19.40
CA SER A 65 -9.12 -11.12 -18.71
C SER A 65 -10.02 -11.98 -17.80
N ARG A 66 -9.81 -13.31 -17.75
CA ARG A 66 -10.48 -14.24 -16.84
C ARG A 66 -9.83 -14.29 -15.44
N ASP A 67 -8.58 -13.88 -15.32
CA ASP A 67 -7.77 -13.99 -14.09
C ASP A 67 -7.87 -12.74 -13.17
N ASP A 68 -8.65 -11.73 -13.59
CA ASP A 68 -8.81 -10.44 -12.88
C ASP A 68 -9.69 -10.55 -11.62
N GLU A 69 -10.68 -11.47 -11.60
CA GLU A 69 -11.56 -11.67 -10.44
C GLU A 69 -10.83 -12.35 -9.26
N ASP A 70 -9.92 -13.28 -9.54
CA ASP A 70 -9.12 -14.00 -8.53
C ASP A 70 -8.07 -13.12 -7.85
N LEU A 71 -7.60 -12.05 -8.52
CA LEU A 71 -6.62 -11.11 -7.94
C LEU A 71 -7.18 -10.30 -6.78
N LEU A 72 -8.44 -9.85 -6.88
CA LEU A 72 -9.11 -9.16 -5.78
C LEU A 72 -9.33 -10.09 -4.57
N GLY A 73 -9.43 -11.40 -4.82
CA GLY A 73 -9.49 -12.43 -3.78
C GLY A 73 -8.13 -12.76 -3.16
N ARG A 74 -7.07 -12.89 -3.97
CA ARG A 74 -5.73 -13.30 -3.51
C ARG A 74 -4.91 -12.17 -2.88
N VAL A 75 -5.16 -10.92 -3.27
CA VAL A 75 -4.49 -9.75 -2.64
C VAL A 75 -5.09 -9.42 -1.27
N LYS A 76 -6.36 -9.78 -1.01
CA LYS A 76 -6.94 -9.73 0.34
C LYS A 76 -6.17 -10.58 1.37
N THR A 77 -5.33 -11.52 0.93
CA THR A 77 -4.53 -12.41 1.81
C THR A 77 -3.14 -11.86 2.14
N ARG A 78 -2.80 -10.64 1.73
CA ARG A 78 -1.52 -10.01 2.08
C ARG A 78 -1.75 -8.99 3.20
N MET A 79 -1.68 -9.47 4.45
CA MET A 79 -1.87 -8.79 5.74
C MET A 79 -2.71 -7.50 5.72
N THR A 80 -3.93 -7.61 6.23
CA THR A 80 -4.83 -6.48 6.43
C THR A 80 -4.21 -5.41 7.35
N TRP A 81 -4.65 -4.16 7.22
CA TRP A 81 -4.22 -3.05 8.09
C TRP A 81 -4.41 -3.36 9.59
N HIS A 82 -5.41 -4.19 9.92
CA HIS A 82 -5.62 -4.72 11.27
C HIS A 82 -4.51 -5.70 11.70
N GLU A 83 -4.07 -6.60 10.83
CA GLU A 83 -2.95 -7.51 11.10
C GLU A 83 -1.60 -6.78 11.13
N MET A 84 -1.42 -5.73 10.32
CA MET A 84 -0.28 -4.84 10.46
C MET A 84 -0.31 -4.19 11.83
N LYS A 85 -1.38 -3.49 12.21
CA LYS A 85 -1.50 -2.80 13.51
C LYS A 85 -1.23 -3.73 14.69
N LYS A 86 -1.75 -4.97 14.65
CA LYS A 86 -1.56 -5.99 15.71
C LYS A 86 -0.13 -6.53 15.83
N ARG A 87 0.72 -6.33 14.81
CA ARG A 87 2.14 -6.69 14.83
C ARG A 87 3.02 -5.59 15.46
N TRP A 88 2.46 -4.40 15.69
CA TRP A 88 3.15 -3.21 16.19
C TRP A 88 2.54 -2.67 17.51
N ASP A 89 1.68 -3.45 18.16
CA ASP A 89 1.27 -3.37 19.59
C ASP A 89 2.10 -4.39 20.38
#